data_AF-A0A925M704-F1
#
_entry.id   AF-A0A925M704-F1
#
_cell.length_a   1.000
_cell.length_b   1.000
_cell.length_c   1.000
_cell.angle_alpha   90.00
_cell.angle_beta   90.00
_cell.angle_gamma   90.00
#
_symmetry.space_group_name_H-M   'P 1'
#
loop_
_entity.id
_entity.type
_entity.pdbx_description
1 polymer ?
#
loop_
_entity_poly.entity_id
_entity_poly.type
_entity_poly.pdbx_seq_one_letter_code
_entity_poly.pdbx_strand_id
1 'polypeptide(L)'
;MVSPRRRLYIWIMTTSSISPIAPTSPATPVSRAPSSAFTLLALAVLAGFGAYSLWVIAAEGYFGFLHLAGREPWALQLLLDLVIAVGFASAWMFADARKRKLTAWPYAVAAVFVGSLAILAYCVRRSFTPRSGT
;
A
#
# COMPACT_ATOMS: atom_id res chain seq x y z
N MET A 1 -7.57 37.35 53.47
CA MET A 1 -8.51 36.29 53.05
C MET A 1 -7.72 35.20 52.35
N VAL A 2 -7.39 34.11 53.04
CA VAL A 2 -6.71 32.92 52.47
C VAL A 2 -7.46 31.70 52.99
N SER A 3 -8.11 30.96 52.09
CA SER A 3 -8.88 29.76 52.42
C SER A 3 -7.97 28.55 52.61
N PRO A 4 -8.06 27.81 53.73
CA PRO A 4 -7.37 26.55 53.93
C PRO A 4 -8.30 25.39 53.55
N ARG A 5 -8.03 24.68 52.45
CA ARG A 5 -8.65 23.38 52.18
C ARG A 5 -7.59 22.28 52.19
N ARG A 6 -7.46 21.69 53.39
CA ARG A 6 -6.93 20.35 53.61
C ARG A 6 -7.78 19.35 52.81
N ARG A 7 -7.14 18.46 52.03
CA ARG A 7 -7.71 17.14 51.74
C ARG A 7 -6.61 16.10 51.71
N LEU A 8 -6.38 15.60 52.91
CA LEU A 8 -5.66 14.38 53.26
C LEU A 8 -6.45 13.18 52.73
N TYR A 9 -5.84 12.34 51.88
CA TYR A 9 -6.14 10.90 51.82
C TYR A 9 -4.86 10.13 51.52
N ILE A 10 -4.27 9.68 52.64
CA ILE A 10 -3.34 8.57 52.78
C ILE A 10 -4.09 7.26 52.45
N TRP A 11 -3.31 6.22 52.09
CA TRP A 11 -3.66 4.82 51.77
C TRP A 11 -3.65 4.57 50.25
N ILE A 12 -2.84 3.66 49.67
CA ILE A 12 -2.41 2.34 50.12
C ILE A 12 -0.99 2.06 49.57
N MET A 13 -0.02 1.76 50.44
CA MET A 13 1.24 1.14 50.03
C MET A 13 0.96 -0.32 49.62
N THR A 14 0.71 -0.55 48.34
CA THR A 14 0.81 -1.90 47.75
C THR A 14 2.29 -2.12 47.45
N THR A 15 2.91 -3.05 48.16
CA THR A 15 4.25 -3.55 47.85
C THR A 15 4.21 -4.29 46.52
N SER A 16 4.45 -3.57 45.43
CA SER A 16 4.72 -4.18 44.13
C SER A 16 6.02 -4.97 44.24
N SER A 17 5.93 -6.29 44.27
CA SER A 17 7.05 -7.19 44.11
C SER A 17 7.73 -6.91 42.77
N ILE A 18 8.92 -6.32 42.81
CA ILE A 18 9.78 -6.19 41.62
C ILE A 18 10.22 -7.60 41.26
N SER A 19 9.55 -8.21 40.28
CA SER A 19 10.05 -9.42 39.64
C SER A 19 11.34 -9.06 38.90
N PRO A 20 12.43 -9.83 39.02
CA PRO A 20 13.62 -9.60 38.23
C PRO A 20 13.27 -9.73 36.74
N ILE A 21 13.56 -8.67 35.98
CA ILE A 21 13.45 -8.65 34.53
C ILE A 21 14.39 -9.72 34.00
N ALA A 22 13.84 -10.85 33.55
CA ALA A 22 14.60 -11.83 32.80
C ALA A 22 15.21 -11.13 31.57
N PRO A 23 16.49 -11.35 31.22
CA PRO A 23 17.08 -10.77 30.03
C PRO A 23 16.24 -11.22 28.84
N THR A 24 15.60 -10.24 28.18
CA THR A 24 14.85 -10.47 26.96
C THR A 24 15.79 -11.13 25.96
N SER A 25 15.46 -12.36 25.55
CA SER A 25 16.19 -13.05 24.49
C SER A 25 16.35 -12.09 23.31
N PRO A 26 17.53 -12.04 22.66
CA PRO A 26 17.73 -11.18 21.51
C PRO A 26 16.64 -11.50 20.49
N ALA A 27 15.83 -10.50 20.16
CA ALA A 27 14.76 -10.63 19.19
C ALA A 27 15.39 -11.13 17.88
N THR A 28 15.23 -12.40 17.55
CA THR A 28 15.62 -12.94 16.25
C THR A 28 14.89 -12.12 15.19
N PRO A 29 15.60 -11.47 14.25
CA PRO A 29 14.94 -10.75 13.18
C PRO A 29 14.10 -11.77 12.39
N VAL A 30 12.78 -11.67 12.52
CA VAL A 30 11.85 -12.47 11.73
C VAL A 30 11.98 -12.01 10.28
N SER A 31 12.84 -12.68 9.52
CA SER A 31 12.95 -12.51 8.08
C SER A 31 11.68 -13.08 7.42
N ARG A 32 10.62 -12.28 7.35
CA ARG A 32 9.46 -12.62 6.52
C ARG A 32 9.86 -12.43 5.06
N ALA A 33 10.13 -13.55 4.39
CA ALA A 33 10.02 -13.60 2.94
C ALA A 33 8.64 -13.06 2.52
N PRO A 34 8.53 -12.32 1.40
CA PRO A 34 7.22 -11.97 0.86
C PRO A 34 6.40 -13.26 0.68
N SER A 35 5.14 -13.27 1.13
CA SER A 35 4.29 -14.45 0.98
C SER A 35 4.06 -14.70 -0.52
N SER A 36 4.43 -15.89 -0.99
CA SER A 36 4.23 -16.33 -2.37
C SER A 36 2.79 -16.11 -2.84
N ALA A 37 1.81 -16.26 -1.94
CA ALA A 37 0.40 -16.00 -2.19
C ALA A 37 0.08 -14.59 -2.70
N PHE A 38 0.69 -13.53 -2.14
CA PHE A 38 0.42 -12.16 -2.59
C PHE A 38 0.95 -11.93 -4.01
N THR A 39 2.14 -12.45 -4.30
CA THR A 39 2.73 -12.38 -5.64
C THR A 39 1.87 -13.12 -6.66
N LEU A 40 1.39 -14.32 -6.32
CA LEU A 40 0.51 -15.10 -7.18
C LEU A 40 -0.81 -14.38 -7.45
N LEU A 41 -1.41 -13.78 -6.41
CA LEU A 41 -2.62 -12.96 -6.57
C LEU A 41 -2.36 -11.77 -7.51
N ALA A 42 -1.28 -11.01 -7.28
CA ALA A 42 -0.93 -9.87 -8.13
C ALA A 42 -0.72 -10.28 -9.59
N LEU A 43 -0.06 -11.43 -9.84
CA LEU A 43 0.11 -11.98 -11.18
C LEU A 43 -1.22 -12.42 -11.81
N ALA A 44 -2.07 -13.11 -11.06
CA ALA A 44 -3.37 -13.56 -11.55
C ALA A 44 -4.27 -12.38 -11.94
N VAL A 45 -4.32 -11.35 -11.09
CA VAL A 45 -5.08 -10.12 -11.40
C VAL A 45 -4.47 -9.39 -12.59
N LEU A 46 -3.14 -9.26 -12.65
CA LEU A 46 -2.47 -8.58 -13.76
C LEU A 46 -2.75 -9.28 -15.09
N ALA A 47 -2.66 -10.62 -15.13
CA ALA A 47 -2.90 -11.41 -16.34
C ALA A 47 -4.38 -11.37 -16.74
N GLY A 48 -5.30 -11.63 -15.81
CA GLY A 48 -6.74 -11.67 -16.10
C GLY A 48 -7.28 -10.30 -16.50
N PHE A 49 -7.02 -9.28 -15.68
CA PHE A 49 -7.47 -7.92 -15.97
C PHE A 49 -6.75 -7.31 -17.18
N GLY A 50 -5.47 -7.62 -17.37
CA GLY A 50 -4.71 -7.17 -18.55
C GLY A 50 -5.25 -7.78 -19.84
N ALA A 51 -5.56 -9.08 -19.86
CA ALA A 51 -6.17 -9.74 -21.01
C ALA A 51 -7.55 -9.17 -21.34
N TYR A 52 -8.40 -8.97 -20.32
CA TYR A 52 -9.70 -8.30 -20.49
C TYR A 52 -9.53 -6.88 -21.05
N SER A 53 -8.58 -6.10 -20.50
CA SER A 53 -8.31 -4.73 -20.95
C SER A 53 -7.86 -4.69 -22.42
N LEU A 54 -6.98 -5.61 -22.82
CA LEU A 54 -6.53 -5.72 -24.22
C LEU A 54 -7.69 -6.07 -25.17
N TRP A 55 -8.56 -6.99 -24.76
CA TRP A 55 -9.74 -7.35 -25.53
C TRP A 55 -10.69 -6.17 -25.71
N VAL A 56 -10.98 -5.42 -24.64
CA VAL A 56 -11.81 -4.20 -24.71
C VAL A 56 -11.17 -3.14 -25.60
N ILE A 57 -9.86 -2.91 -25.49
CA ILE A 57 -9.14 -1.95 -26.35
C ILE A 57 -9.23 -2.37 -27.83
N ALA A 58 -9.15 -3.68 -28.12
CA ALA A 58 -9.27 -4.19 -29.48
C ALA A 58 -10.70 -4.05 -30.05
N ALA A 59 -11.72 -4.16 -29.20
CA ALA A 59 -13.12 -4.07 -29.60
C ALA A 59 -13.64 -2.62 -29.70
N GLU A 60 -13.33 -1.79 -28.70
CA GLU A 60 -13.92 -0.46 -28.48
C GLU A 60 -12.95 0.69 -28.78
N GLY A 61 -11.69 0.35 -29.07
CA GLY A 61 -10.61 1.33 -29.22
C GLY A 61 -10.06 1.82 -27.88
N TYR A 62 -8.81 2.31 -27.89
CA TYR A 62 -8.12 2.71 -26.67
C TYR A 62 -8.81 3.86 -25.91
N PHE A 63 -9.43 4.81 -26.62
CA PHE A 63 -10.09 5.98 -26.02
C PHE A 63 -11.60 5.83 -25.83
N GLY A 64 -12.18 4.64 -26.05
CA GLY A 64 -13.63 4.42 -25.96
C GLY A 64 -14.22 4.80 -24.59
N PHE A 65 -13.47 4.57 -23.52
CA PHE A 65 -13.88 4.93 -22.15
C PHE A 65 -13.99 6.45 -21.93
N LEU A 66 -13.21 7.28 -22.65
CA LEU A 66 -13.30 8.75 -22.54
C LEU A 66 -14.60 9.25 -23.17
N HIS A 67 -15.02 8.64 -24.28
CA HIS A 67 -16.30 8.95 -24.90
C HIS A 67 -17.46 8.62 -23.95
N LEU A 68 -17.40 7.46 -23.29
CA LEU A 68 -18.40 7.04 -22.31
C LEU A 68 -18.42 7.98 -21.08
N ALA A 69 -17.25 8.35 -20.55
CA ALA A 69 -17.13 9.30 -19.45
C ALA A 69 -17.66 10.70 -19.79
N GLY A 70 -17.55 11.13 -21.06
CA GLY A 70 -18.13 12.40 -21.50
C GLY A 70 -19.65 12.40 -21.61
N ARG A 71 -20.28 11.22 -21.72
CA ARG A 71 -21.73 11.06 -21.91
C ARG A 71 -22.47 10.73 -20.62
N GLU A 72 -21.89 9.87 -19.80
CA GLU A 72 -22.54 9.31 -18.61
C GLU A 72 -21.88 9.81 -17.31
N PRO A 73 -22.59 10.54 -16.44
CA PRO A 73 -22.01 11.10 -15.21
C PRO A 73 -21.39 10.04 -14.29
N TRP A 74 -22.00 8.86 -14.20
CA TRP A 74 -21.46 7.74 -13.42
C TRP A 74 -20.15 7.21 -14.00
N ALA A 75 -20.02 7.16 -15.33
CA ALA A 75 -18.77 6.77 -15.97
C ALA A 75 -17.67 7.80 -15.72
N LEU A 76 -18.00 9.10 -15.75
CA LEU A 76 -17.06 10.16 -15.37
C LEU A 76 -16.60 10.02 -13.92
N GLN A 77 -17.52 9.76 -12.99
CA GLN A 77 -17.18 9.55 -11.59
C GLN A 77 -16.23 8.37 -11.40
N LEU A 78 -16.48 7.24 -12.06
CA LEU A 78 -15.58 6.08 -12.03
C LEU A 78 -14.20 6.39 -12.62
N LEU A 79 -14.13 7.16 -13.72
CA LEU A 79 -12.87 7.58 -14.32
C LEU A 79 -12.07 8.47 -13.36
N LEU A 80 -12.72 9.45 -12.73
CA LEU A 80 -12.08 10.34 -11.77
C LEU A 80 -11.59 9.59 -10.53
N ASP A 81 -12.39 8.66 -10.00
CA ASP A 81 -11.99 7.81 -8.88
C ASP A 81 -10.76 6.96 -9.23
N LEU A 82 -10.73 6.39 -10.44
CA LEU A 82 -9.56 5.65 -10.94
C LEU A 82 -8.32 6.54 -11.02
N VAL A 83 -8.43 7.75 -11.55
CA VAL A 83 -7.32 8.72 -11.65
C VAL A 83 -6.78 9.05 -10.25
N ILE A 84 -7.67 9.30 -9.29
CA ILE A 84 -7.30 9.59 -7.90
C ILE A 84 -6.60 8.38 -7.27
N ALA A 85 -7.18 7.19 -7.38
CA ALA A 85 -6.63 5.96 -6.83
C ALA A 85 -5.23 5.65 -7.40
N VAL A 86 -5.06 5.77 -8.73
CA VAL A 86 -3.76 5.59 -9.39
C VAL A 86 -2.77 6.68 -8.98
N GLY A 87 -3.23 7.92 -8.79
CA GLY A 87 -2.40 9.02 -8.28
C GLY A 87 -1.82 8.72 -6.90
N PHE A 88 -2.68 8.33 -5.94
CA PHE A 88 -2.24 7.94 -4.59
C PHE A 88 -1.33 6.70 -4.62
N ALA A 89 -1.69 5.69 -5.41
CA ALA A 89 -0.88 4.48 -5.56
C ALA A 89 0.50 4.78 -6.17
N SER A 90 0.57 5.71 -7.13
CA SER A 90 1.82 6.15 -7.73
C SER A 90 2.70 6.89 -6.71
N ALA A 91 2.13 7.80 -5.92
CA ALA A 91 2.85 8.49 -4.86
C ALA A 91 3.45 7.50 -3.83
N TRP A 92 2.66 6.51 -3.42
CA TRP A 92 3.13 5.42 -2.57
C TRP A 92 4.23 4.59 -3.24
N MET A 93 4.09 4.26 -4.52
CA MET A 93 5.06 3.49 -5.30
C MET A 93 6.42 4.20 -5.34
N PHE A 94 6.44 5.52 -5.53
CA PHE A 94 7.69 6.29 -5.44
C PHE A 94 8.34 6.21 -4.07
N ALA A 95 7.57 6.31 -2.99
CA ALA A 95 8.09 6.18 -1.62
C ALA A 95 8.62 4.77 -1.32
N ASP A 96 7.90 3.73 -1.76
CA ASP A 96 8.31 2.32 -1.60
C ASP A 96 9.56 2.01 -2.43
N ALA A 97 9.65 2.49 -3.66
CA ALA A 97 10.78 2.26 -4.55
C ALA A 97 12.07 2.89 -4.01
N ARG A 98 12.00 4.09 -3.42
CA ARG A 98 13.14 4.73 -2.75
C ARG A 98 13.67 3.87 -1.60
N LYS A 99 12.78 3.32 -0.76
CA LYS A 99 13.16 2.44 0.36
C LYS A 99 13.82 1.14 -0.10
N ARG A 100 13.44 0.65 -1.29
CA ARG A 100 13.93 -0.61 -1.88
C ARG A 100 15.04 -0.43 -2.91
N LYS A 101 15.51 0.80 -3.14
CA LYS A 101 16.47 1.15 -4.20
C LYS A 101 16.04 0.66 -5.60
N LEU A 102 14.72 0.70 -5.87
CA LEU A 102 14.12 0.35 -7.15
C LEU A 102 13.80 1.59 -7.99
N THR A 103 13.78 1.44 -9.31
CA THR A 103 13.38 2.48 -10.25
C THR A 103 11.86 2.51 -10.42
N ALA A 104 11.17 3.55 -9.91
CA ALA A 104 9.71 3.71 -10.02
C ALA A 104 9.25 4.38 -11.34
N TRP A 105 10.09 5.20 -11.97
CA TRP A 105 9.68 6.04 -13.10
C TRP A 105 9.06 5.28 -14.29
N PRO A 106 9.52 4.07 -14.70
CA PRO A 106 8.93 3.37 -15.84
C PRO A 106 7.47 3.01 -15.58
N TYR A 107 7.16 2.63 -14.34
CA TYR A 107 5.80 2.30 -13.92
C TYR A 107 4.93 3.55 -13.75
N ALA A 108 5.52 4.68 -13.36
CA ALA A 108 4.76 5.94 -13.28
C ALA A 108 4.32 6.41 -14.68
N VAL A 109 5.21 6.32 -15.68
CA VAL A 109 4.85 6.60 -17.08
C VAL A 109 3.79 5.62 -17.57
N ALA A 110 3.98 4.32 -17.33
CA ALA A 110 2.99 3.32 -17.71
C ALA A 110 1.63 3.54 -17.01
N ALA A 111 1.60 3.99 -15.76
CA ALA A 111 0.36 4.24 -15.02
C ALA A 111 -0.52 5.31 -15.66
N VAL A 112 0.06 6.26 -16.41
CA VAL A 112 -0.73 7.26 -17.17
C VAL A 112 -1.52 6.60 -18.30
N PHE A 113 -0.98 5.56 -18.93
CA PHE A 113 -1.59 4.91 -20.09
C PHE A 113 -2.44 3.69 -19.72
N VAL A 114 -1.97 2.89 -18.77
CA VAL A 114 -2.59 1.60 -18.41
C VAL A 114 -3.09 1.57 -16.97
N GLY A 115 -3.04 2.70 -16.27
CA GLY A 115 -3.64 2.86 -14.94
C GLY A 115 -3.04 1.90 -13.91
N SER A 116 -3.94 1.15 -13.25
CA SER A 116 -3.59 0.22 -12.19
C SER A 116 -2.72 -0.96 -12.63
N LEU A 117 -2.72 -1.34 -13.93
CA LEU A 117 -1.85 -2.41 -14.45
C LEU A 117 -0.37 -2.13 -14.19
N ALA A 118 0.05 -0.86 -14.30
CA ALA A 118 1.42 -0.46 -14.00
C ALA A 118 1.77 -0.61 -12.51
N ILE A 119 0.82 -0.32 -11.62
CA ILE A 119 0.98 -0.49 -10.17
C ILE A 119 1.07 -1.97 -9.81
N LEU A 120 0.30 -2.84 -10.46
CA LEU A 120 0.38 -4.29 -10.29
C LEU A 120 1.73 -4.83 -10.80
N ALA A 121 2.18 -4.40 -11.97
CA ALA A 121 3.48 -4.78 -12.52
C ALA A 121 4.63 -4.38 -11.58
N TYR A 122 4.56 -3.20 -10.94
CA TYR A 122 5.51 -2.80 -9.91
C TYR A 122 5.43 -3.71 -8.68
N CYS A 123 4.23 -4.07 -8.22
CA CYS A 123 4.03 -4.98 -7.08
C CYS A 123 4.62 -6.37 -7.32
N VAL A 124 4.57 -6.86 -8.55
CA VAL A 124 5.23 -8.09 -8.98
C VAL A 124 6.75 -7.91 -9.00
N ARG A 125 7.27 -6.84 -9.61
CA ARG A 125 8.73 -6.61 -9.68
C ARG A 125 9.37 -6.53 -8.29
N ARG A 126 8.74 -5.81 -7.36
CA ARG A 126 9.28 -5.61 -6.01
C ARG A 126 9.23 -6.85 -5.12
N SER A 127 8.43 -7.87 -5.47
CA SER A 127 8.38 -9.12 -4.70
C SER A 127 9.58 -10.01 -4.99
N PHE A 128 10.18 -9.88 -6.17
CA PHE A 128 11.41 -10.58 -6.55
C PHE A 128 12.69 -9.87 -6.09
N THR A 129 12.61 -8.62 -5.62
CA THR A 129 13.78 -7.88 -5.14
C THR A 129 14.03 -8.22 -3.67
N PRO A 130 15.17 -8.84 -3.31
CA PRO A 130 15.52 -9.10 -1.92
C PRO A 130 15.54 -7.79 -1.12
N ARG A 131 15.01 -7.80 0.10
CA ARG A 131 15.19 -6.68 1.02
C ARG A 131 16.68 -6.62 1.36
N SER A 132 17.39 -5.60 0.88
CA SER A 132 18.79 -5.36 1.27
C SER A 132 18.85 -5.04 2.76
N GLY A 133 19.12 -6.08 3.54
CA GLY A 133 19.15 -6.14 5.00
C GLY A 133 19.73 -7.49 5.49
N THR A 134 20.73 -7.99 4.76
CA THR A 134 21.68 -9.04 5.13
C THR A 134 23.05 -8.62 4.63
#